data_AF-A0A803MAV1-F1
#
_entry.id   AF-A0A803MAV1-F1
#
_cell.length_a   1.000
_cell.length_b   1.000
_cell.length_c   1.000
_cell.angle_alpha   90.00
_cell.angle_beta   90.00
_cell.angle_gamma   90.00
#
_symmetry.space_group_name_H-M   'P 1'
#
loop_
_entity.id
_entity.type
_entity.pdbx_description
1 polymer ?
#
loop_
_entity_poly.entity_id
_entity_poly.type
_entity_poly.pdbx_seq_one_letter_code
_entity_poly.pdbx_strand_id
1 'polypeptide(L)'
;MLSGHGMSTRLTSLNAAKSSVSVFSAVLRRQQFLIRSLGGSPDQNCSVKMSVMEADAMKIIRRITPTLDLSRYKGQAGKIAVVGGCREYTGAPYFAAISALKIGADLSHVFCTKDAAPIIKCYSPELIVHPVLEESYNVKDEDKGIIANKVLSEVKKWMERFDCLVIGPGLGRDPFLLDCVSEIIKHARQLNVPLVIDGDGLFLVTNSLDLVSGYPFAVLTPNVNEYKRLVQKVLNCEVNEEESSAELLSLVKGIGGVTVLRKGNSDLICDGDAVCSVSIFGSPRRCGGQGDILSGSVAVYLSWARQCIKLAEGDLGIGTMNPALIGCVAGSALLRKAASIAFQNKKRATLTSDIIEFLGMRFHDTLQEHNDVRNAAAIADIVGIGKGCAIIDEHSRRHRRRRTRRKTVGYKTEVAAAELIGRRDSMVIRRESGNELDLSLIMSLFILILVHRVSASI
;
A
#
# COMPACT_ATOMS: atom_id res chain seq x y z
N MET A 1 -53.57 22.16 69.53
CA MET A 1 -54.53 21.40 70.36
C MET A 1 -54.44 19.93 69.97
N LEU A 2 -54.32 19.08 70.98
CA LEU A 2 -54.44 17.60 71.05
C LEU A 2 -55.25 16.99 69.87
N SER A 3 -54.90 15.86 69.26
CA SER A 3 -54.74 14.52 69.84
C SER A 3 -54.54 13.52 68.69
N GLY A 4 -53.74 12.47 68.88
CA GLY A 4 -54.22 11.10 68.69
C GLY A 4 -53.07 10.10 68.53
N HIS A 5 -52.80 9.35 69.59
CA HIS A 5 -51.92 8.18 69.62
C HIS A 5 -52.55 6.99 68.89
N GLY A 6 -51.69 6.13 68.34
CA GLY A 6 -52.04 4.78 67.92
C GLY A 6 -50.81 4.01 67.44
N MET A 7 -50.09 3.35 68.36
CA MET A 7 -49.04 2.38 68.05
C MET A 7 -49.65 1.13 67.38
N SER A 8 -48.97 0.58 66.37
CA SER A 8 -48.52 -0.82 66.42
C SER A 8 -47.46 -1.12 65.35
N THR A 9 -46.58 -2.03 65.75
CA THR A 9 -45.30 -2.47 65.21
C THR A 9 -45.39 -3.35 63.95
N ARG A 10 -44.43 -3.24 63.01
CA ARG A 10 -43.30 -4.19 62.82
C ARG A 10 -42.68 -4.06 61.42
N LEU A 11 -41.36 -3.94 61.45
CA LEU A 11 -40.34 -4.47 60.56
C LEU A 11 -40.36 -4.19 59.04
N THR A 12 -39.21 -3.60 58.67
CA THR A 12 -38.32 -3.88 57.54
C THR A 12 -38.46 -3.09 56.24
N SER A 13 -37.53 -2.14 56.15
CA SER A 13 -36.78 -1.59 55.00
C SER A 13 -37.53 -0.81 53.94
N LEU A 14 -37.62 0.49 54.23
CA LEU A 14 -37.69 1.59 53.28
C LEU A 14 -36.36 1.78 52.53
N ASN A 15 -36.52 1.95 51.21
CA ASN A 15 -35.99 3.06 50.39
C ASN A 15 -34.48 3.28 50.22
N ALA A 16 -34.12 3.06 48.95
CA ALA A 16 -33.80 4.12 47.97
C ALA A 16 -32.52 4.97 48.12
N ALA A 17 -31.90 5.09 46.93
CA ALA A 17 -31.38 6.32 46.33
C ALA A 17 -29.86 6.61 46.40
N LYS A 18 -29.32 6.68 45.17
CA LYS A 18 -28.42 7.70 44.61
C LYS A 18 -26.91 7.66 44.91
N SER A 19 -26.19 7.47 43.80
CA SER A 19 -24.95 8.12 43.34
C SER A 19 -23.72 8.18 44.26
N SER A 20 -22.62 7.59 43.81
CA SER A 20 -21.31 8.28 43.78
C SER A 20 -20.25 7.46 43.03
N VAL A 21 -19.38 8.20 42.36
CA VAL A 21 -18.20 7.76 41.62
C VAL A 21 -17.09 7.35 42.59
N SER A 22 -16.30 6.35 42.18
CA SER A 22 -14.88 6.09 42.50
C SER A 22 -14.53 4.80 43.29
N VAL A 23 -13.39 4.25 42.85
CA VAL A 23 -12.51 3.26 43.50
C VAL A 23 -12.96 1.80 43.43
N PHE A 24 -12.66 1.15 42.30
CA PHE A 24 -12.50 -0.31 42.27
C PHE A 24 -11.34 -0.70 43.20
N SER A 25 -11.68 -1.40 44.29
CA SER A 25 -10.81 -1.69 45.42
C SER A 25 -9.69 -2.69 45.06
N ALA A 26 -8.59 -2.62 45.81
CA ALA A 26 -7.48 -3.58 45.76
C ALA A 26 -7.92 -5.05 46.04
N VAL A 27 -9.14 -5.25 46.53
CA VAL A 27 -9.72 -6.56 46.85
C VAL A 27 -10.06 -7.35 45.58
N LEU A 28 -10.58 -6.69 44.54
CA LEU A 28 -10.87 -7.35 43.25
C LEU A 28 -9.60 -7.76 42.50
N ARG A 29 -8.53 -6.97 42.61
CA ARG A 29 -7.21 -7.33 42.04
C ARG A 29 -6.57 -8.53 42.74
N ARG A 30 -6.74 -8.65 44.08
CA ARG A 30 -6.27 -9.84 44.83
C ARG A 30 -7.10 -11.07 44.49
N GLN A 31 -8.41 -10.95 44.28
CA GLN A 31 -9.26 -12.07 43.88
C GLN A 31 -8.93 -12.57 42.46
N GLN A 32 -8.67 -11.69 41.49
CA GLN A 32 -8.24 -12.10 40.14
C GLN A 32 -6.82 -12.71 40.12
N PHE A 33 -5.92 -12.28 41.01
CA PHE A 33 -4.60 -12.90 41.14
C PHE A 33 -4.68 -14.32 41.72
N LEU A 34 -5.59 -14.56 42.68
CA LEU A 34 -5.79 -15.88 43.28
C LEU A 34 -6.43 -16.87 42.31
N ILE A 35 -7.38 -16.42 41.47
CA ILE A 35 -8.00 -17.24 40.42
C ILE A 35 -6.97 -17.64 39.34
N ARG A 36 -5.98 -16.78 39.05
CA ARG A 36 -4.87 -17.14 38.14
C ARG A 36 -3.80 -18.05 38.77
N SER A 37 -3.73 -18.13 40.09
CA SER A 37 -2.71 -18.91 40.81
C SER A 37 -3.18 -20.33 41.15
N LEU A 38 -4.50 -20.57 41.18
CA LEU A 38 -5.10 -21.87 41.42
C LEU A 38 -5.71 -22.36 40.11
N GLY A 39 -4.94 -23.15 39.35
CA GLY A 39 -5.23 -23.62 38.00
C GLY A 39 -6.52 -24.46 37.88
N GLY A 40 -7.66 -23.81 37.88
CA GLY A 40 -8.94 -24.35 37.44
C GLY A 40 -9.22 -23.92 36.00
N SER A 41 -9.22 -24.87 35.07
CA SER A 41 -9.57 -24.67 33.67
C SER A 41 -11.09 -24.48 33.51
N PRO A 42 -11.53 -23.47 32.74
CA PRO A 42 -12.74 -23.60 31.95
C PRO A 42 -12.39 -23.45 30.46
N ASP A 43 -12.87 -24.43 29.70
CA ASP A 43 -13.02 -24.46 28.24
C ASP A 43 -11.77 -24.17 27.40
N GLN A 44 -11.25 -25.24 26.79
CA GLN A 44 -10.37 -25.17 25.64
C GLN A 44 -11.10 -24.53 24.44
N ASN A 45 -11.22 -23.21 24.44
CA ASN A 45 -11.30 -22.48 23.18
C ASN A 45 -9.91 -22.58 22.55
N CYS A 46 -9.79 -23.48 21.57
CA CYS A 46 -8.62 -23.62 20.73
C CYS A 46 -8.41 -22.31 19.96
N SER A 47 -7.65 -21.38 20.56
CA SER A 47 -7.13 -20.22 19.84
C SER A 47 -6.04 -20.74 18.89
N VAL A 48 -6.47 -21.17 17.70
CA VAL A 48 -5.56 -21.46 16.60
C VAL A 48 -4.81 -20.16 16.32
N LYS A 49 -3.56 -20.08 16.80
CA LYS A 49 -2.61 -19.04 16.37
C LYS A 49 -2.36 -19.26 14.89
N MET A 50 -3.18 -18.63 14.05
CA MET A 50 -2.96 -18.60 12.62
C MET A 50 -1.67 -17.83 12.35
N SER A 51 -0.67 -18.50 11.78
CA SER A 51 0.58 -17.85 11.41
C SER A 51 0.35 -16.94 10.20
N VAL A 52 0.53 -15.63 10.38
CA VAL A 52 0.62 -14.70 9.27
C VAL A 52 1.88 -15.03 8.47
N MET A 53 1.72 -15.33 7.18
CA MET A 53 2.84 -15.61 6.30
C MET A 53 3.33 -14.33 5.62
N GLU A 54 4.62 -14.06 5.68
CA GLU A 54 5.21 -12.99 4.87
C GLU A 54 5.21 -13.42 3.40
N ALA A 55 4.65 -12.58 2.52
CA ALA A 55 4.53 -12.92 1.11
C ALA A 55 5.84 -12.74 0.35
N ASP A 56 6.20 -13.69 -0.53
CA ASP A 56 7.29 -13.54 -1.50
C ASP A 56 6.83 -12.67 -2.68
N ALA A 57 6.68 -11.37 -2.40
CA ALA A 57 6.17 -10.40 -3.36
C ALA A 57 7.03 -10.31 -4.63
N MET A 58 8.35 -10.54 -4.52
CA MET A 58 9.26 -10.45 -5.65
C MET A 58 9.07 -11.58 -6.65
N LYS A 59 8.91 -12.81 -6.15
CA LYS A 59 8.59 -13.95 -7.01
C LYS A 59 7.23 -13.77 -7.68
N ILE A 60 6.24 -13.26 -6.94
CA ILE A 60 4.91 -12.95 -7.48
C ILE A 60 5.00 -11.93 -8.61
N ILE A 61 5.61 -10.76 -8.38
CA ILE A 61 5.72 -9.69 -9.37
C ILE A 61 6.41 -10.19 -10.65
N ARG A 62 7.52 -10.92 -10.53
CA ARG A 62 8.24 -11.51 -11.68
C ARG A 62 7.36 -12.40 -12.54
N ARG A 63 6.49 -13.17 -11.88
CA ARG A 63 5.70 -14.22 -12.54
C ARG A 63 4.48 -13.66 -13.25
N ILE A 64 3.80 -12.68 -12.65
CA ILE A 64 2.56 -12.12 -13.21
C ILE A 64 2.81 -10.96 -14.16
N THR A 65 3.94 -10.25 -14.05
CA THR A 65 4.23 -9.12 -14.92
C THR A 65 4.41 -9.60 -16.36
N PRO A 66 3.57 -9.14 -17.29
CA PRO A 66 3.65 -9.58 -18.67
C PRO A 66 4.97 -9.16 -19.33
N THR A 67 5.54 -10.02 -20.16
CA THR A 67 6.72 -9.67 -20.95
C THR A 67 6.38 -8.63 -22.01
N LEU A 68 7.31 -7.71 -22.25
CA LEU A 68 7.25 -6.79 -23.38
C LEU A 68 7.71 -7.55 -24.63
N ASP A 69 6.79 -7.76 -25.55
CA ASP A 69 7.01 -8.50 -26.79
C ASP A 69 6.47 -7.69 -27.98
N LEU A 70 7.20 -7.68 -29.09
CA LEU A 70 6.85 -6.99 -30.34
C LEU A 70 5.58 -7.55 -30.98
N SER A 71 5.20 -8.79 -30.65
CA SER A 71 3.96 -9.40 -31.14
C SER A 71 2.69 -8.86 -30.46
N ARG A 72 2.84 -8.19 -29.31
CA ARG A 72 1.72 -7.70 -28.51
C ARG A 72 1.26 -6.33 -28.98
N TYR A 73 -0.04 -6.09 -28.85
CA TYR A 73 -0.65 -4.82 -29.25
C TYR A 73 -1.36 -4.13 -28.09
N LYS A 74 -1.63 -2.83 -28.28
CA LYS A 74 -2.27 -1.95 -27.31
C LYS A 74 -3.58 -2.53 -26.77
N GLY A 75 -3.66 -2.67 -25.46
CA GLY A 75 -4.80 -3.18 -24.72
C GLY A 75 -4.62 -4.63 -24.23
N GLN A 76 -3.52 -5.29 -24.56
CA GLN A 76 -3.23 -6.66 -24.07
C GLN A 76 -2.51 -6.68 -22.72
N ALA A 77 -1.87 -5.58 -22.31
CA ALA A 77 -1.18 -5.46 -21.02
C ALA A 77 -2.01 -4.67 -19.99
N GLY A 78 -3.33 -4.64 -20.14
CA GLY A 78 -4.26 -4.12 -19.13
C GLY A 78 -4.95 -2.83 -19.55
N LYS A 79 -6.27 -2.84 -19.42
CA LYS A 79 -7.17 -1.68 -19.58
C LYS A 79 -7.84 -1.40 -18.25
N ILE A 80 -7.34 -0.40 -17.54
CA ILE A 80 -7.81 -0.04 -16.21
C ILE A 80 -8.79 1.13 -16.32
N ALA A 81 -9.87 1.08 -15.55
CA ALA A 81 -10.82 2.18 -15.42
C ALA A 81 -10.90 2.63 -13.97
N VAL A 82 -10.90 3.94 -13.74
CA VAL A 82 -11.12 4.56 -12.43
C VAL A 82 -12.47 5.27 -12.45
N VAL A 83 -13.36 4.92 -11.53
CA VAL A 83 -14.64 5.59 -11.29
C VAL A 83 -14.51 6.42 -10.03
N GLY A 84 -14.48 7.73 -10.19
CA GLY A 84 -14.13 8.65 -9.12
C GLY A 84 -14.02 10.08 -9.63
N GLY A 85 -13.57 11.01 -8.79
CA GLY A 85 -13.48 12.42 -9.16
C GLY A 85 -14.83 13.14 -9.15
N CYS A 86 -15.04 13.91 -8.09
CA CYS A 86 -16.09 14.92 -7.97
C CYS A 86 -15.50 16.33 -8.09
N ARG A 87 -16.37 17.33 -7.96
CA ARG A 87 -16.00 18.74 -7.97
C ARG A 87 -14.81 19.10 -7.07
N GLU A 88 -14.75 18.53 -5.86
CA GLU A 88 -13.70 18.83 -4.87
C GLU A 88 -12.43 17.99 -5.06
N TYR A 89 -12.55 16.74 -5.50
CA TYR A 89 -11.47 15.76 -5.44
C TYR A 89 -11.01 15.28 -6.82
N THR A 90 -10.30 16.14 -7.54
CA THR A 90 -9.77 15.84 -8.88
C THR A 90 -8.41 15.11 -8.86
N GLY A 91 -7.63 15.24 -7.79
CA GLY A 91 -6.28 14.65 -7.72
C GLY A 91 -6.26 13.14 -7.48
N ALA A 92 -7.17 12.62 -6.65
CA ALA A 92 -7.26 11.20 -6.32
C ALA A 92 -7.49 10.30 -7.55
N PRO A 93 -8.48 10.54 -8.42
CA PRO A 93 -8.66 9.71 -9.62
C PRO A 93 -7.48 9.82 -10.58
N TYR A 94 -6.81 10.98 -10.66
CA TYR A 94 -5.58 11.13 -11.43
C TYR A 94 -4.47 10.23 -10.90
N PHE A 95 -4.19 10.25 -9.60
CA PHE A 95 -3.12 9.44 -9.01
C PHE A 95 -3.35 7.94 -9.22
N ALA A 96 -4.58 7.45 -9.04
CA ALA A 96 -4.91 6.06 -9.33
C ALA A 96 -4.69 5.71 -10.82
N ALA A 97 -5.19 6.57 -11.71
CA ALA A 97 -5.14 6.31 -13.16
C ALA A 97 -3.73 6.42 -13.75
N ILE A 98 -2.93 7.42 -13.33
CA ILE A 98 -1.57 7.60 -13.83
C ILE A 98 -0.62 6.54 -13.25
N SER A 99 -0.84 6.10 -12.00
CA SER A 99 -0.09 4.99 -11.43
C SER A 99 -0.29 3.71 -12.23
N ALA A 100 -1.51 3.41 -12.68
CA ALA A 100 -1.75 2.26 -13.54
C ALA A 100 -0.91 2.31 -14.84
N LEU A 101 -0.86 3.46 -15.52
CA LEU A 101 -0.02 3.63 -16.72
C LEU A 101 1.48 3.49 -16.40
N LYS A 102 1.94 4.10 -15.31
CA LYS A 102 3.36 4.07 -14.92
C LYS A 102 3.87 2.68 -14.57
N ILE A 103 2.97 1.79 -14.14
CA ILE A 103 3.28 0.39 -13.85
C ILE A 103 3.36 -0.44 -15.14
N GLY A 104 2.56 -0.08 -16.15
CA GLY A 104 2.58 -0.73 -17.45
C GLY A 104 1.21 -1.12 -18.01
N ALA A 105 0.11 -0.60 -17.46
CA ALA A 105 -1.18 -0.73 -18.15
C ALA A 105 -1.13 0.01 -19.49
N ASP A 106 -1.68 -0.60 -20.54
CA ASP A 106 -1.71 -0.01 -21.87
C ASP A 106 -2.69 1.16 -21.98
N LEU A 107 -3.77 1.09 -21.20
CA LEU A 107 -4.86 2.05 -21.24
C LEU A 107 -5.38 2.31 -19.84
N SER A 108 -5.59 3.59 -19.54
CA SER A 108 -6.15 4.04 -18.28
C SER A 108 -7.26 5.06 -18.55
N HIS A 109 -8.45 4.70 -18.09
CA HIS A 109 -9.66 5.48 -18.27
C HIS A 109 -10.10 6.07 -16.93
N VAL A 110 -10.66 7.28 -16.96
CA VAL A 110 -11.23 7.93 -15.77
C VAL A 110 -12.67 8.31 -16.07
N PHE A 111 -13.62 7.72 -15.36
CA PHE A 111 -15.02 8.15 -15.34
C PHE A 111 -15.22 9.07 -14.15
N CYS A 112 -15.47 10.34 -14.42
CA CYS A 112 -15.60 11.37 -13.41
C CYS A 112 -16.75 12.31 -13.69
N THR A 113 -16.99 13.24 -12.76
CA THR A 113 -17.97 14.31 -12.99
C THR A 113 -17.51 15.26 -14.08
N LYS A 114 -18.46 15.94 -14.70
CA LYS A 114 -18.20 16.92 -15.76
C LYS A 114 -17.25 18.03 -15.31
N ASP A 115 -17.37 18.48 -14.06
CA ASP A 115 -16.56 19.56 -13.50
C ASP A 115 -15.12 19.12 -13.19
N ALA A 116 -14.94 17.84 -12.81
CA ALA A 116 -13.62 17.27 -12.57
C ALA A 116 -12.81 17.02 -13.86
N ALA A 117 -13.51 16.72 -14.96
CA ALA A 117 -12.86 16.23 -16.18
C ALA A 117 -11.86 17.21 -16.82
N PRO A 118 -12.14 18.53 -16.98
CA PRO A 118 -11.16 19.47 -17.53
C PRO A 118 -9.87 19.50 -16.72
N ILE A 119 -9.98 19.44 -15.39
CA ILE A 119 -8.82 19.50 -14.48
C ILE A 119 -7.97 18.23 -14.62
N ILE A 120 -8.60 17.06 -14.62
CA ILE A 120 -7.89 15.77 -14.75
C ILE A 120 -7.20 15.67 -16.11
N LYS A 121 -7.85 16.12 -17.20
CA LYS A 121 -7.26 16.18 -18.55
C LYS A 121 -6.02 17.08 -18.62
N CYS A 122 -6.00 18.17 -17.84
CA CYS A 122 -4.85 19.07 -17.78
C CYS A 122 -3.63 18.47 -17.05
N TYR A 123 -3.83 17.47 -16.17
CA TYR A 123 -2.71 16.82 -15.49
C TYR A 123 -1.91 15.89 -16.40
N SER A 124 -2.57 15.21 -17.34
CA SER A 124 -1.88 14.33 -18.31
C SER A 124 -2.70 14.10 -19.58
N PRO A 125 -2.10 14.24 -20.78
CA PRO A 125 -2.76 13.91 -22.04
C PRO A 125 -2.86 12.40 -22.30
N GLU A 126 -2.20 11.56 -21.50
CA GLU A 126 -2.19 10.10 -21.66
C GLU A 126 -3.49 9.44 -21.16
N LEU A 127 -4.21 10.12 -20.25
CA LEU A 127 -5.43 9.58 -19.64
C LEU A 127 -6.65 9.77 -20.53
N ILE A 128 -7.48 8.74 -20.65
CA ILE A 128 -8.76 8.82 -21.35
C ILE A 128 -9.85 9.20 -20.35
N VAL A 129 -10.22 10.47 -20.32
CA VAL A 129 -11.15 11.01 -19.31
C VAL A 129 -12.56 11.19 -19.87
N HIS A 130 -13.52 10.52 -19.23
CA HIS A 130 -14.94 10.42 -19.57
C HIS A 130 -15.80 11.25 -18.58
N PRO A 131 -16.31 12.43 -18.98
CA PRO A 131 -17.13 13.30 -18.14
C PRO A 131 -18.59 12.85 -18.13
N VAL A 132 -18.87 11.69 -17.52
CA VAL A 132 -20.21 11.07 -17.59
C VAL A 132 -20.95 11.08 -16.26
N LEU A 133 -20.25 11.22 -15.14
CA LEU A 133 -20.89 11.23 -13.81
C LEU A 133 -21.50 12.60 -13.51
N GLU A 134 -22.52 12.62 -12.66
CA GLU A 134 -23.25 13.82 -12.27
C GLU A 134 -23.48 13.81 -10.76
N GLU A 135 -23.51 14.99 -10.16
CA GLU A 135 -23.82 15.21 -8.74
C GLU A 135 -25.21 15.81 -8.60
N SER A 136 -25.87 15.59 -7.45
CA SER A 136 -27.27 15.97 -7.22
C SER A 136 -27.59 17.44 -7.55
N TYR A 137 -26.65 18.36 -7.39
CA TYR A 137 -26.89 19.79 -7.63
C TYR A 137 -27.06 20.16 -9.12
N ASN A 138 -26.52 19.34 -10.03
CA ASN A 138 -26.66 19.52 -11.47
C ASN A 138 -27.89 18.83 -12.05
N VAL A 139 -28.63 18.11 -11.21
CA VAL A 139 -29.68 17.18 -11.63
C VAL A 139 -31.00 17.59 -10.98
N LYS A 140 -31.97 17.96 -11.81
CA LYS A 140 -33.33 18.19 -11.33
C LYS A 140 -33.95 16.86 -10.89
N ASP A 141 -34.78 16.88 -9.86
CA ASP A 141 -35.40 15.67 -9.31
C ASP A 141 -36.20 14.87 -10.35
N GLU A 142 -36.90 15.57 -11.26
CA GLU A 142 -37.66 14.99 -12.37
C GLU A 142 -36.80 14.24 -13.39
N ASP A 143 -35.52 14.64 -13.54
CA ASP A 143 -34.61 14.11 -14.55
C ASP A 143 -33.66 13.02 -14.01
N LYS A 144 -33.65 12.78 -12.69
CA LYS A 144 -32.71 11.84 -12.02
C LYS A 144 -32.70 10.46 -12.68
N GLY A 145 -33.87 9.89 -12.94
CA GLY A 145 -33.98 8.56 -13.56
C GLY A 145 -33.43 8.51 -14.99
N ILE A 146 -33.69 9.56 -15.78
CA ILE A 146 -33.20 9.67 -17.17
C ILE A 146 -31.67 9.82 -17.18
N ILE A 147 -31.15 10.68 -16.30
CA ILE A 147 -29.71 10.94 -16.19
C ILE A 147 -28.97 9.71 -15.67
N ALA A 148 -29.47 9.02 -14.64
CA ALA A 148 -28.87 7.79 -14.14
C ALA A 148 -28.79 6.71 -15.24
N ASN A 149 -29.86 6.53 -16.03
CA ASN A 149 -29.87 5.61 -17.17
C ASN A 149 -28.86 6.01 -18.24
N LYS A 150 -28.70 7.31 -18.50
CA LYS A 150 -27.70 7.82 -19.45
C LYS A 150 -26.28 7.57 -18.96
N VAL A 151 -25.99 7.87 -17.69
CA VAL A 151 -24.68 7.59 -17.05
C VAL A 151 -24.34 6.12 -17.22
N LEU A 152 -25.27 5.23 -16.85
CA LEU A 152 -25.07 3.79 -16.97
C LEU A 152 -24.85 3.35 -18.41
N SER A 153 -25.65 3.86 -19.36
CA SER A 153 -25.47 3.56 -20.78
C SER A 153 -24.07 3.93 -21.28
N GLU A 154 -23.55 5.11 -20.92
CA GLU A 154 -22.22 5.53 -21.33
C GLU A 154 -21.11 4.65 -20.73
N VAL A 155 -21.20 4.30 -19.45
CA VAL A 155 -20.21 3.42 -18.80
C VAL A 155 -20.27 2.00 -19.37
N LYS A 156 -21.48 1.48 -19.62
CA LYS A 156 -21.72 0.13 -20.18
C LYS A 156 -21.02 -0.09 -21.52
N LYS A 157 -20.95 0.92 -22.40
CA LYS A 157 -20.26 0.84 -23.70
C LYS A 157 -18.79 0.44 -23.59
N TRP A 158 -18.17 0.72 -22.44
CA TRP A 158 -16.76 0.44 -22.21
C TRP A 158 -16.52 -0.74 -21.27
N MET A 159 -17.49 -1.11 -20.45
CA MET A 159 -17.34 -2.05 -19.33
C MET A 159 -16.67 -3.36 -19.73
N GLU A 160 -17.14 -4.00 -20.81
CA GLU A 160 -16.61 -5.28 -21.32
C GLU A 160 -15.14 -5.21 -21.76
N ARG A 161 -14.62 -4.01 -21.98
CA ARG A 161 -13.24 -3.80 -22.40
C ARG A 161 -12.29 -3.72 -21.22
N PHE A 162 -12.76 -3.46 -20.01
CA PHE A 162 -11.88 -3.25 -18.87
C PHE A 162 -11.43 -4.56 -18.25
N ASP A 163 -10.15 -4.63 -17.89
CA ASP A 163 -9.58 -5.77 -17.18
C ASP A 163 -9.72 -5.60 -15.66
N CYS A 164 -9.91 -4.37 -15.16
CA CYS A 164 -10.24 -4.05 -13.77
C CYS A 164 -10.80 -2.62 -13.64
N LEU A 165 -11.74 -2.43 -12.70
CA LEU A 165 -12.23 -1.11 -12.28
C LEU A 165 -11.71 -0.78 -10.87
N VAL A 166 -11.21 0.44 -10.71
CA VAL A 166 -10.99 1.08 -9.41
C VAL A 166 -12.18 1.99 -9.12
N ILE A 167 -12.78 1.88 -7.95
CA ILE A 167 -13.96 2.66 -7.57
C ILE A 167 -13.70 3.38 -6.26
N GLY A 168 -13.94 4.70 -6.27
CA GLY A 168 -13.91 5.51 -5.06
C GLY A 168 -12.86 6.63 -4.94
N PRO A 169 -11.70 6.60 -5.64
CA PRO A 169 -10.75 7.72 -5.58
C PRO A 169 -11.39 9.07 -5.91
N GLY A 170 -11.54 9.91 -4.88
CA GLY A 170 -12.18 11.22 -5.01
C GLY A 170 -13.65 11.18 -5.42
N LEU A 171 -14.38 10.10 -5.14
CA LEU A 171 -15.78 9.96 -5.55
C LEU A 171 -16.71 10.96 -4.84
N GLY A 172 -16.38 11.35 -3.60
CA GLY A 172 -17.27 12.13 -2.77
C GLY A 172 -18.43 11.27 -2.25
N ARG A 173 -19.43 11.93 -1.65
CA ARG A 173 -20.56 11.27 -0.97
C ARG A 173 -21.92 11.83 -1.37
N ASP A 174 -21.98 12.41 -2.56
CA ASP A 174 -23.25 12.85 -3.14
C ASP A 174 -24.19 11.64 -3.35
N PRO A 175 -25.42 11.66 -2.79
CA PRO A 175 -26.31 10.50 -2.85
C PRO A 175 -26.62 10.02 -4.26
N PHE A 176 -26.94 10.95 -5.18
CA PHE A 176 -27.28 10.59 -6.56
C PHE A 176 -26.09 9.95 -7.30
N LEU A 177 -24.89 10.49 -7.10
CA LEU A 177 -23.67 9.91 -7.64
C LEU A 177 -23.42 8.50 -7.09
N LEU A 178 -23.57 8.29 -5.79
CA LEU A 178 -23.39 6.99 -5.14
C LEU A 178 -24.41 5.95 -5.63
N ASP A 179 -25.66 6.35 -5.89
CA ASP A 179 -26.68 5.47 -6.49
C ASP A 179 -26.28 5.04 -7.90
N CYS A 180 -25.81 5.97 -8.73
CA CYS A 180 -25.31 5.65 -10.07
C CYS A 180 -24.12 4.67 -10.01
N VAL A 181 -23.18 4.90 -9.08
CA VAL A 181 -21.99 4.04 -8.91
C VAL A 181 -22.37 2.66 -8.39
N SER A 182 -23.40 2.54 -7.55
CA SER A 182 -23.94 1.25 -7.11
C SER A 182 -24.42 0.41 -8.28
N GLU A 183 -25.11 1.01 -9.25
CA GLU A 183 -25.55 0.32 -10.47
C GLU A 183 -24.37 -0.03 -11.39
N ILE A 184 -23.33 0.80 -11.44
CA ILE A 184 -22.06 0.49 -12.14
C ILE A 184 -21.42 -0.77 -11.52
N ILE A 185 -21.33 -0.84 -10.18
CA ILE A 185 -20.76 -2.00 -9.46
C ILE A 185 -21.57 -3.27 -9.77
N LYS A 186 -22.90 -3.21 -9.67
CA LYS A 186 -23.79 -4.35 -9.96
C LYS A 186 -23.58 -4.86 -11.39
N HIS A 187 -23.46 -3.95 -12.35
CA HIS A 187 -23.24 -4.33 -13.74
C HIS A 187 -21.84 -4.91 -13.99
N ALA A 188 -20.79 -4.33 -13.39
CA ALA A 188 -19.44 -4.87 -13.48
C ALA A 188 -19.37 -6.31 -12.93
N ARG A 189 -20.11 -6.61 -11.85
CA ARG A 189 -20.24 -7.96 -11.30
C ARG A 189 -20.92 -8.94 -12.26
N GLN A 190 -21.99 -8.52 -12.94
CA GLN A 190 -22.65 -9.35 -13.96
C GLN A 190 -21.69 -9.78 -15.07
N LEU A 191 -20.72 -8.92 -15.40
CA LEU A 191 -19.70 -9.16 -16.42
C LEU A 191 -18.41 -9.77 -15.86
N ASN A 192 -18.35 -10.12 -14.57
CA ASN A 192 -17.16 -10.65 -13.89
C ASN A 192 -15.91 -9.75 -14.01
N VAL A 193 -16.11 -8.43 -14.09
CA VAL A 193 -15.02 -7.45 -14.14
C VAL A 193 -14.46 -7.24 -12.72
N PRO A 194 -13.15 -7.41 -12.49
CA PRO A 194 -12.54 -7.20 -11.17
C PRO A 194 -12.72 -5.79 -10.65
N LEU A 195 -12.90 -5.66 -9.34
CA LEU A 195 -13.15 -4.39 -8.66
C LEU A 195 -12.09 -4.15 -7.58
N VAL A 196 -11.52 -2.95 -7.56
CA VAL A 196 -10.74 -2.43 -6.43
C VAL A 196 -11.50 -1.27 -5.83
N ILE A 197 -11.95 -1.43 -4.59
CA ILE A 197 -12.77 -0.44 -3.87
C ILE A 197 -11.88 0.28 -2.86
N ASP A 198 -11.71 1.60 -3.04
CA ASP A 198 -10.88 2.46 -2.19
C ASP A 198 -11.61 3.75 -1.81
N GLY A 199 -11.12 4.47 -0.80
CA GLY A 199 -11.64 5.78 -0.41
C GLY A 199 -13.16 5.81 -0.20
N ASP A 200 -13.87 6.74 -0.86
CA ASP A 200 -15.33 6.85 -0.71
C ASP A 200 -16.11 5.69 -1.37
N GLY A 201 -15.45 4.87 -2.21
CA GLY A 201 -16.00 3.58 -2.64
C GLY A 201 -16.17 2.62 -1.46
N LEU A 202 -15.25 2.64 -0.49
CA LEU A 202 -15.39 1.87 0.75
C LEU A 202 -16.51 2.43 1.63
N PHE A 203 -16.70 3.76 1.64
CA PHE A 203 -17.87 4.35 2.30
C PHE A 203 -19.17 3.81 1.70
N LEU A 204 -19.30 3.77 0.37
CA LEU A 204 -20.45 3.20 -0.31
C LEU A 204 -20.67 1.73 0.06
N VAL A 205 -19.64 0.89 -0.10
CA VAL A 205 -19.72 -0.55 0.17
C VAL A 205 -19.98 -0.85 1.65
N THR A 206 -19.45 -0.06 2.58
CA THR A 206 -19.75 -0.24 4.02
C THR A 206 -21.24 0.00 4.31
N ASN A 207 -21.90 0.90 3.58
CA ASN A 207 -23.33 1.14 3.75
C ASN A 207 -24.21 0.12 2.99
N SER A 208 -23.67 -0.50 1.94
CA SER A 208 -24.34 -1.49 1.09
C SER A 208 -23.42 -2.66 0.76
N LEU A 209 -23.24 -3.58 1.72
CA LEU A 209 -22.31 -4.71 1.61
C LEU A 209 -22.70 -5.70 0.49
N ASP A 210 -23.98 -5.76 0.14
CA ASP A 210 -24.52 -6.56 -0.96
C ASP A 210 -23.88 -6.22 -2.31
N LEU A 211 -23.33 -5.00 -2.45
CA LEU A 211 -22.60 -4.58 -3.65
C LEU A 211 -21.37 -5.44 -3.92
N VAL A 212 -20.72 -6.01 -2.91
CA VAL A 212 -19.49 -6.82 -3.07
C VAL A 212 -19.58 -8.21 -2.47
N SER A 213 -20.56 -8.48 -1.60
CA SER A 213 -20.71 -9.77 -0.93
C SER A 213 -20.85 -10.91 -1.96
N GLY A 214 -20.08 -11.98 -1.73
CA GLY A 214 -20.01 -13.16 -2.59
C GLY A 214 -19.26 -12.93 -3.91
N TYR A 215 -18.51 -11.83 -4.07
CA TYR A 215 -17.82 -11.51 -5.32
C TYR A 215 -16.29 -11.64 -5.21
N PRO A 216 -15.70 -12.79 -5.61
CA PRO A 216 -14.27 -13.13 -5.36
C PRO A 216 -13.28 -12.19 -6.03
N PHE A 217 -13.74 -11.37 -6.97
CA PHE A 217 -12.93 -10.42 -7.70
C PHE A 217 -13.04 -8.99 -7.17
N ALA A 218 -13.71 -8.78 -6.03
CA ALA A 218 -13.64 -7.53 -5.28
C ALA A 218 -12.46 -7.52 -4.30
N VAL A 219 -11.67 -6.45 -4.37
CA VAL A 219 -10.65 -6.09 -3.40
C VAL A 219 -11.11 -4.84 -2.66
N LEU A 220 -11.07 -4.86 -1.34
CA LEU A 220 -11.28 -3.69 -0.48
C LEU A 220 -9.92 -3.23 0.07
N THR A 221 -9.59 -1.94 -0.02
CA THR A 221 -8.29 -1.41 0.43
C THR A 221 -8.39 -0.46 1.63
N PRO A 222 -9.03 -0.84 2.76
CA PRO A 222 -9.29 0.09 3.85
C PRO A 222 -8.02 0.57 4.57
N ASN A 223 -8.00 1.87 4.91
CA ASN A 223 -7.11 2.40 5.94
C ASN A 223 -7.59 1.99 7.33
N VAL A 224 -6.83 2.35 8.37
CA VAL A 224 -7.16 2.01 9.77
C VAL A 224 -8.58 2.44 10.16
N ASN A 225 -9.03 3.62 9.74
CA ASN A 225 -10.36 4.13 10.10
C ASN A 225 -11.48 3.50 9.28
N GLU A 226 -11.26 3.29 7.98
CA GLU A 226 -12.19 2.58 7.10
C GLU A 226 -12.37 1.12 7.56
N TYR A 227 -11.28 0.47 7.94
CA TYR A 227 -11.28 -0.89 8.48
C TYR A 227 -12.09 -0.95 9.78
N LYS A 228 -11.90 0.03 10.68
CA LYS A 228 -12.69 0.11 11.92
C LYS A 228 -14.19 0.17 11.65
N ARG A 229 -14.62 0.96 10.65
CA ARG A 229 -16.03 1.06 10.24
C ARG A 229 -16.55 -0.24 9.64
N LEU A 230 -15.76 -0.92 8.81
CA LEU A 230 -16.12 -2.21 8.24
C LEU A 230 -16.32 -3.28 9.32
N VAL A 231 -15.40 -3.39 10.28
CA VAL A 231 -15.52 -4.32 11.41
C VAL A 231 -16.76 -4.04 12.24
N GLN A 232 -17.00 -2.78 12.61
CA GLN A 232 -18.20 -2.40 13.36
C GLN A 232 -19.49 -2.76 12.62
N LYS A 233 -19.52 -2.58 11.29
CA LYS A 233 -20.69 -2.86 10.46
C LYS A 233 -20.95 -4.35 10.25
N VAL A 234 -19.90 -5.16 10.12
CA VAL A 234 -20.01 -6.58 9.76
C VAL A 234 -20.04 -7.49 10.99
N LEU A 235 -19.18 -7.22 11.98
CA LEU A 235 -19.00 -8.07 13.15
C LEU A 235 -19.74 -7.54 14.39
N ASN A 236 -20.32 -6.34 14.33
CA ASN A 236 -20.98 -5.68 15.46
C ASN A 236 -20.10 -5.60 16.72
N CYS A 237 -18.78 -5.48 16.54
CA CYS A 237 -17.82 -5.38 17.64
C CYS A 237 -16.94 -4.13 17.50
N GLU A 238 -16.40 -3.67 18.62
CA GLU A 238 -15.30 -2.70 18.59
C GLU A 238 -14.03 -3.38 18.08
N VAL A 239 -13.22 -2.61 17.36
CA VAL A 239 -11.97 -3.11 16.78
C VAL A 239 -10.93 -3.21 17.86
N ASN A 240 -10.35 -4.39 17.99
CA ASN A 240 -9.19 -4.57 18.85
C ASN A 240 -7.99 -3.84 18.22
N GLU A 241 -7.33 -2.97 18.99
CA GLU A 241 -6.19 -2.19 18.47
C GLU A 241 -4.95 -3.05 18.18
N GLU A 242 -4.90 -4.26 18.75
CA GLU A 242 -3.93 -5.27 18.37
C GLU A 242 -4.21 -5.74 16.93
N GLU A 243 -3.21 -5.69 16.05
CA GLU A 243 -3.26 -6.12 14.64
C GLU A 243 -3.54 -7.63 14.50
N SER A 244 -4.73 -8.07 14.91
CA SER A 244 -5.09 -9.47 14.97
C SER A 244 -5.50 -9.96 13.59
N SER A 245 -4.69 -10.83 13.00
CA SER A 245 -4.99 -11.56 11.77
C SER A 245 -6.32 -12.35 11.85
N ALA A 246 -6.71 -12.77 13.05
CA ALA A 246 -7.98 -13.47 13.27
C ALA A 246 -9.21 -12.57 13.09
N GLU A 247 -9.12 -11.29 13.47
CA GLU A 247 -10.22 -10.32 13.26
C GLU A 247 -10.39 -10.02 11.77
N LEU A 248 -9.27 -9.83 11.05
CA LEU A 248 -9.30 -9.63 9.60
C LEU A 248 -9.93 -10.83 8.89
N LEU A 249 -9.54 -12.05 9.25
CA LEU A 249 -10.15 -13.26 8.69
C LEU A 249 -11.65 -13.34 8.97
N SER A 250 -12.06 -13.04 10.21
CA SER A 250 -13.47 -13.05 10.60
C SER A 250 -14.27 -12.01 9.82
N LEU A 251 -13.70 -10.81 9.61
CA LEU A 251 -14.29 -9.76 8.78
C LEU A 251 -14.48 -10.26 7.33
N VAL A 252 -13.43 -10.80 6.71
CA VAL A 252 -13.49 -11.25 5.31
C VAL A 252 -14.50 -12.38 5.14
N LYS A 253 -14.54 -13.33 6.07
CA LYS A 253 -15.56 -14.39 6.11
C LYS A 253 -16.98 -13.84 6.31
N GLY A 254 -17.12 -12.80 7.14
CA GLY A 254 -18.40 -12.14 7.39
C GLY A 254 -18.94 -11.35 6.20
N ILE A 255 -18.08 -10.70 5.41
CA ILE A 255 -18.48 -10.05 4.15
C ILE A 255 -18.78 -11.12 3.08
N GLY A 256 -17.97 -12.18 3.05
CA GLY A 256 -18.12 -13.33 2.17
C GLY A 256 -17.51 -13.08 0.79
N GLY A 257 -16.52 -13.91 0.42
CA GLY A 257 -16.01 -14.00 -0.94
C GLY A 257 -15.36 -12.71 -1.46
N VAL A 258 -14.70 -11.91 -0.63
CA VAL A 258 -13.93 -10.73 -1.07
C VAL A 258 -12.48 -10.85 -0.61
N THR A 259 -11.57 -10.06 -1.18
CA THR A 259 -10.22 -9.88 -0.63
C THR A 259 -10.13 -8.52 0.07
N VAL A 260 -9.52 -8.48 1.25
CA VAL A 260 -9.29 -7.23 2.00
C VAL A 260 -7.79 -7.02 2.17
N LEU A 261 -7.30 -5.88 1.67
CA LEU A 261 -5.97 -5.33 1.92
C LEU A 261 -6.10 -4.23 2.98
N ARG A 262 -5.84 -4.59 4.23
CA ARG A 262 -5.81 -3.66 5.35
C ARG A 262 -4.47 -2.90 5.34
N LYS A 263 -4.52 -1.59 5.07
CA LYS A 263 -3.35 -0.72 5.05
C LYS A 263 -2.84 -0.49 6.48
N GLY A 264 -1.52 -0.63 6.70
CA GLY A 264 -0.92 -0.52 8.04
C GLY A 264 0.58 -0.26 8.04
N ASN A 265 1.24 -0.48 9.18
CA ASN A 265 2.71 -0.46 9.25
C ASN A 265 3.27 -1.58 8.37
N SER A 266 2.70 -2.78 8.50
CA SER A 266 2.68 -3.83 7.48
C SER A 266 1.27 -3.90 6.91
N ASP A 267 1.14 -4.20 5.62
CA ASP A 267 -0.19 -4.44 5.03
C ASP A 267 -0.58 -5.89 5.27
N LEU A 268 -1.77 -6.10 5.80
CA LEU A 268 -2.35 -7.44 5.97
C LEU A 268 -3.37 -7.68 4.86
N ILE A 269 -3.26 -8.83 4.19
CA ILE A 269 -4.07 -9.18 3.04
C ILE A 269 -4.75 -10.51 3.33
N CYS A 270 -6.07 -10.56 3.19
CA CYS A 270 -6.86 -11.75 3.48
C CYS A 270 -7.92 -11.97 2.40
N ASP A 271 -8.03 -13.19 1.89
CA ASP A 271 -9.05 -13.61 0.91
C ASP A 271 -10.16 -14.49 1.50
N GLY A 272 -10.09 -14.77 2.81
CA GLY A 272 -11.05 -15.60 3.55
C GLY A 272 -10.48 -16.97 3.92
N ASP A 273 -9.40 -17.40 3.26
CA ASP A 273 -8.73 -18.67 3.53
C ASP A 273 -7.31 -18.46 4.04
N ALA A 274 -6.57 -17.52 3.44
CA ALA A 274 -5.19 -17.20 3.80
C ALA A 274 -5.07 -15.76 4.30
N VAL A 275 -4.09 -15.54 5.19
CA VAL A 275 -3.66 -14.20 5.62
C VAL A 275 -2.17 -14.03 5.32
N CYS A 276 -1.87 -13.05 4.48
CA CYS A 276 -0.51 -12.68 4.11
C CYS A 276 -0.15 -11.29 4.64
N SER A 277 1.14 -11.08 4.89
CA SER A 277 1.73 -9.79 5.25
C SER A 277 2.65 -9.29 4.14
N VAL A 278 2.64 -7.97 3.92
CA VAL A 278 3.68 -7.24 3.20
C VAL A 278 4.31 -6.22 4.16
N SER A 279 5.50 -6.54 4.64
CA SER A 279 6.26 -5.75 5.63
C SER A 279 7.38 -4.90 5.02
N ILE A 280 7.40 -4.76 3.69
CA ILE A 280 8.37 -3.92 2.98
C ILE A 280 8.28 -2.49 3.53
N PHE A 281 9.44 -1.93 3.88
CA PHE A 281 9.52 -0.55 4.33
C PHE A 281 8.99 0.39 3.23
N GLY A 282 7.98 1.19 3.59
CA GLY A 282 7.35 2.19 2.75
C GLY A 282 7.97 3.57 2.95
N SER A 283 7.16 4.52 3.41
CA SER A 283 7.61 5.85 3.78
C SER A 283 6.95 6.30 5.08
N PRO A 284 7.67 6.87 6.06
CA PRO A 284 7.06 7.49 7.23
C PRO A 284 6.36 8.82 6.88
N ARG A 285 6.62 9.38 5.68
CA ARG A 285 5.92 10.58 5.19
C ARG A 285 4.56 10.17 4.62
N ARG A 286 3.48 10.67 5.23
CA ARG A 286 2.09 10.41 4.82
C ARG A 286 1.60 11.36 3.72
N CYS A 287 1.77 11.00 2.46
CA CYS A 287 1.23 11.78 1.34
C CYS A 287 -0.24 11.40 1.12
N GLY A 288 -1.12 12.38 0.88
CA GLY A 288 -2.57 12.14 0.78
C GLY A 288 -2.96 11.12 -0.29
N GLY A 289 -2.22 11.07 -1.42
CA GLY A 289 -2.54 10.20 -2.54
C GLY A 289 -1.84 8.84 -2.57
N GLN A 290 -1.22 8.39 -1.48
CA GLN A 290 -0.60 7.05 -1.44
C GLN A 290 -1.63 5.92 -1.59
N GLY A 291 -2.84 6.10 -1.04
CA GLY A 291 -3.94 5.15 -1.22
C GLY A 291 -4.36 5.05 -2.69
N ASP A 292 -4.42 6.18 -3.40
CA ASP A 292 -4.76 6.22 -4.82
C ASP A 292 -3.72 5.48 -5.67
N ILE A 293 -2.42 5.66 -5.38
CA ILE A 293 -1.37 4.87 -6.03
C ILE A 293 -1.57 3.37 -5.76
N LEU A 294 -1.90 2.99 -4.51
CA LEU A 294 -2.12 1.59 -4.16
C LEU A 294 -3.26 0.99 -4.98
N SER A 295 -4.41 1.66 -5.03
CA SER A 295 -5.59 1.14 -5.71
C SER A 295 -5.36 1.00 -7.21
N GLY A 296 -4.69 1.96 -7.84
CA GLY A 296 -4.23 1.84 -9.23
C GLY A 296 -3.24 0.68 -9.43
N SER A 297 -2.30 0.49 -8.49
CA SER A 297 -1.31 -0.59 -8.55
C SER A 297 -1.95 -1.97 -8.43
N VAL A 298 -2.86 -2.14 -7.47
CA VAL A 298 -3.58 -3.39 -7.24
C VAL A 298 -4.42 -3.73 -8.47
N ALA A 299 -5.08 -2.76 -9.11
CA ALA A 299 -5.88 -3.01 -10.30
C ALA A 299 -5.06 -3.58 -11.47
N VAL A 300 -3.86 -3.04 -11.72
CA VAL A 300 -2.96 -3.55 -12.77
C VAL A 300 -2.52 -4.98 -12.46
N TYR A 301 -1.99 -5.21 -11.26
CA TYR A 301 -1.49 -6.53 -10.90
C TYR A 301 -2.60 -7.57 -10.78
N LEU A 302 -3.82 -7.18 -10.38
CA LEU A 302 -4.99 -8.06 -10.39
C LEU A 302 -5.36 -8.47 -11.81
N SER A 303 -5.41 -7.51 -12.74
CA SER A 303 -5.61 -7.78 -14.17
C SER A 303 -4.57 -8.79 -14.69
N TRP A 304 -3.29 -8.54 -14.43
CA TRP A 304 -2.21 -9.43 -14.88
C TRP A 304 -2.22 -10.79 -14.19
N ALA A 305 -2.51 -10.87 -12.89
CA ALA A 305 -2.61 -12.14 -12.17
C ALA A 305 -3.74 -13.02 -12.76
N ARG A 306 -4.90 -12.42 -13.08
CA ARG A 306 -6.00 -13.14 -13.74
C ARG A 306 -5.60 -13.64 -15.12
N GLN A 307 -4.98 -12.80 -15.93
CA GLN A 307 -4.51 -13.20 -17.26
C GLN A 307 -3.47 -14.32 -17.17
N CYS A 308 -2.51 -14.21 -16.26
CA CYS A 308 -1.48 -15.22 -15.99
C CYS A 308 -2.10 -16.56 -15.57
N ILE A 309 -3.05 -16.56 -14.62
CA ILE A 309 -3.74 -17.77 -14.17
C ILE A 309 -4.55 -18.40 -15.31
N LYS A 310 -5.29 -17.60 -16.08
CA LYS A 310 -6.06 -18.07 -17.23
C LYS A 310 -5.19 -18.72 -18.31
N LEU A 311 -3.97 -18.19 -18.53
CA LEU A 311 -3.01 -18.76 -19.47
C LEU A 311 -2.27 -20.00 -18.90
N ALA A 312 -2.17 -20.09 -17.58
CA ALA A 312 -1.50 -21.17 -16.87
C ALA A 312 -2.44 -22.35 -16.52
N GLU A 313 -3.69 -22.36 -16.99
CA GLU A 313 -4.60 -23.51 -16.91
C GLU A 313 -3.96 -24.74 -17.61
N GLY A 314 -3.14 -25.47 -16.85
CA GLY A 314 -2.28 -26.56 -17.31
C GLY A 314 -1.05 -26.81 -16.42
N ASP A 315 -0.60 -25.82 -15.62
CA ASP A 315 0.60 -25.91 -14.78
C ASP A 315 0.25 -25.76 -13.29
N LEU A 316 0.34 -26.86 -12.54
CA LEU A 316 -0.23 -27.12 -11.20
C LEU A 316 0.24 -26.22 -10.03
N GLY A 317 1.04 -25.18 -10.28
CA GLY A 317 1.69 -24.38 -9.23
C GLY A 317 1.05 -23.03 -8.87
N ILE A 318 0.19 -22.45 -9.72
CA ILE A 318 -0.47 -21.13 -9.46
C ILE A 318 -1.99 -21.25 -9.37
N GLY A 319 -2.59 -22.25 -10.02
CA GLY A 319 -4.05 -22.39 -10.14
C GLY A 319 -4.81 -22.48 -8.82
N THR A 320 -4.12 -22.54 -7.67
CA THR A 320 -4.68 -22.59 -6.33
C THR A 320 -4.75 -21.26 -5.60
N MET A 321 -4.04 -20.20 -6.03
CA MET A 321 -4.05 -18.92 -5.32
C MET A 321 -5.03 -17.92 -5.95
N ASN A 322 -5.77 -17.21 -5.10
CA ASN A 322 -6.72 -16.19 -5.53
C ASN A 322 -5.98 -15.04 -6.27
N PRO A 323 -6.35 -14.71 -7.53
CA PRO A 323 -5.72 -13.61 -8.27
C PRO A 323 -5.81 -12.26 -7.54
N ALA A 324 -6.88 -12.04 -6.76
CA ALA A 324 -7.05 -10.83 -5.94
C ALA A 324 -5.98 -10.72 -4.85
N LEU A 325 -5.69 -11.83 -4.15
CA LEU A 325 -4.62 -11.90 -3.15
C LEU A 325 -3.25 -11.59 -3.77
N ILE A 326 -2.96 -12.22 -4.92
CA ILE A 326 -1.72 -12.01 -5.68
C ILE A 326 -1.56 -10.55 -6.10
N GLY A 327 -2.62 -9.95 -6.66
CA GLY A 327 -2.64 -8.55 -7.07
C GLY A 327 -2.42 -7.58 -5.91
N CYS A 328 -3.01 -7.87 -4.74
CA CYS A 328 -2.83 -7.08 -3.52
C CYS A 328 -1.37 -7.10 -3.04
N VAL A 329 -0.76 -8.29 -2.99
CA VAL A 329 0.64 -8.46 -2.56
C VAL A 329 1.58 -7.67 -3.47
N ALA A 330 1.43 -7.84 -4.78
CA ALA A 330 2.26 -7.16 -5.78
C ALA A 330 2.08 -5.63 -5.73
N GLY A 331 0.83 -5.15 -5.68
CA GLY A 331 0.52 -3.72 -5.61
C GLY A 331 1.04 -3.05 -4.34
N SER A 332 0.83 -3.68 -3.18
CA SER A 332 1.37 -3.20 -1.89
C SER A 332 2.89 -3.14 -1.90
N ALA A 333 3.54 -4.21 -2.35
CA ALA A 333 5.00 -4.27 -2.40
C ALA A 333 5.60 -3.18 -3.29
N LEU A 334 5.03 -2.97 -4.48
CA LEU A 334 5.47 -1.91 -5.40
C LEU A 334 5.35 -0.53 -4.80
N LEU A 335 4.17 -0.19 -4.29
CA LEU A 335 3.95 1.11 -3.68
C LEU A 335 4.94 1.35 -2.54
N ARG A 336 5.09 0.38 -1.63
CA ARG A 336 5.99 0.50 -0.48
C ARG A 336 7.43 0.74 -0.93
N LYS A 337 7.93 -0.06 -1.86
CA LYS A 337 9.29 0.12 -2.39
C LYS A 337 9.48 1.49 -3.07
N ALA A 338 8.55 1.89 -3.94
CA ALA A 338 8.60 3.19 -4.60
C ALA A 338 8.56 4.35 -3.59
N ALA A 339 7.71 4.25 -2.57
CA ALA A 339 7.60 5.23 -1.51
C ALA A 339 8.89 5.33 -0.67
N SER A 340 9.55 4.19 -0.41
CA SER A 340 10.85 4.17 0.26
C SER A 340 11.90 4.92 -0.53
N ILE A 341 12.01 4.67 -1.84
CA ILE A 341 13.02 5.33 -2.69
C ILE A 341 12.73 6.84 -2.77
N ALA A 342 11.48 7.23 -3.01
CA ALA A 342 11.07 8.63 -3.02
C ALA A 342 11.41 9.32 -1.68
N PHE A 343 11.14 8.65 -0.56
CA PHE A 343 11.46 9.15 0.77
C PHE A 343 12.95 9.24 1.05
N GLN A 344 13.75 8.29 0.57
CA GLN A 344 15.20 8.37 0.69
C GLN A 344 15.73 9.63 -0.02
N ASN A 345 15.16 9.98 -1.17
CA ASN A 345 15.58 11.11 -1.99
C ASN A 345 15.05 12.47 -1.47
N LYS A 346 13.78 12.54 -1.08
CA LYS A 346 13.09 13.81 -0.77
C LYS A 346 12.79 14.00 0.72
N LYS A 347 12.90 12.95 1.53
CA LYS A 347 12.64 12.96 2.99
C LYS A 347 11.29 13.64 3.31
N ARG A 348 11.32 14.73 4.08
CA ARG A 348 10.12 15.47 4.48
C ARG A 348 9.34 16.03 3.28
N ALA A 349 10.03 16.36 2.20
CA ALA A 349 9.46 16.97 1.01
C ALA A 349 8.78 15.96 0.07
N THR A 350 8.81 14.65 0.38
CA THR A 350 8.19 13.63 -0.48
C THR A 350 6.70 13.90 -0.68
N LEU A 351 6.28 13.91 -1.95
CA LEU A 351 4.92 14.06 -2.44
C LEU A 351 4.47 12.78 -3.16
N THR A 352 3.17 12.69 -3.45
CA THR A 352 2.60 11.58 -4.22
C THR A 352 3.23 11.44 -5.60
N SER A 353 3.51 12.57 -6.27
CA SER A 353 4.16 12.59 -7.59
C SER A 353 5.57 12.01 -7.55
N ASP A 354 6.35 12.30 -6.49
CA ASP A 354 7.69 11.73 -6.34
C ASP A 354 7.64 10.19 -6.24
N ILE A 355 6.62 9.64 -5.59
CA ILE A 355 6.43 8.18 -5.48
C ILE A 355 6.14 7.58 -6.87
N ILE A 356 5.32 8.25 -7.67
CA ILE A 356 4.93 7.81 -9.02
C ILE A 356 6.14 7.67 -9.95
N GLU A 357 7.15 8.54 -9.81
CA GLU A 357 8.39 8.47 -10.59
C GLU A 357 9.13 7.14 -10.42
N PHE A 358 8.98 6.46 -9.27
CA PHE A 358 9.67 5.22 -8.96
C PHE A 358 8.83 3.95 -9.21
N LEU A 359 7.57 4.08 -9.68
CA LEU A 359 6.71 2.92 -9.97
C LEU A 359 7.15 2.12 -11.20
N GLY A 360 7.75 2.80 -12.19
CA GLY A 360 8.23 2.17 -13.43
C GLY A 360 9.64 1.58 -13.36
N MET A 361 10.33 1.71 -12.22
CA MET A 361 11.67 1.16 -12.07
C MET A 361 11.64 -0.36 -11.99
N ARG A 362 12.60 -1.02 -12.64
CA ARG A 362 12.78 -2.47 -12.49
C ARG A 362 13.04 -2.81 -11.04
N PHE A 363 12.11 -3.56 -10.46
CA PHE A 363 12.18 -4.09 -9.11
C PHE A 363 13.45 -4.94 -8.83
N HIS A 364 14.13 -5.41 -9.88
CA HIS A 364 15.35 -6.22 -9.77
C HIS A 364 16.60 -5.40 -9.46
N ASP A 365 16.75 -4.24 -10.10
CA ASP A 365 18.01 -3.50 -10.06
C ASP A 365 18.24 -2.89 -8.65
N THR A 366 17.16 -2.51 -7.95
CA THR A 366 17.22 -1.84 -6.62
C THR A 366 17.21 -2.77 -5.40
N LEU A 367 17.08 -4.09 -5.56
CA LEU A 367 17.19 -5.04 -4.44
C LEU A 367 18.56 -5.71 -4.39
N GLN A 368 19.18 -5.96 -5.55
CA GLN A 368 20.58 -6.37 -5.60
C GLN A 368 21.47 -5.28 -5.00
N GLU A 369 21.30 -4.02 -5.42
CA GLU A 369 22.06 -2.89 -4.86
C GLU A 369 21.89 -2.73 -3.34
N HIS A 370 20.68 -2.88 -2.80
CA HIS A 370 20.45 -2.72 -1.36
C HIS A 370 21.00 -3.88 -0.52
N ASN A 371 20.99 -5.11 -1.07
CA ASN A 371 21.63 -6.26 -0.43
C ASN A 371 23.15 -6.18 -0.56
N ASP A 372 23.68 -5.71 -1.68
CA ASP A 372 25.11 -5.54 -1.89
C ASP A 372 25.67 -4.41 -1.02
N VAL A 373 24.95 -3.30 -0.84
CA VAL A 373 25.33 -2.21 0.07
C VAL A 373 25.23 -2.65 1.54
N ARG A 374 24.21 -3.42 1.93
CA ARG A 374 24.11 -3.99 3.29
C ARG A 374 25.18 -5.02 3.56
N ASN A 375 25.47 -5.89 2.60
CA ASN A 375 26.55 -6.88 2.68
C ASN A 375 27.90 -6.17 2.72
N ALA A 376 28.12 -5.13 1.92
CA ALA A 376 29.34 -4.33 1.97
C ALA A 376 29.53 -3.58 3.30
N ALA A 377 28.45 -3.04 3.89
CA ALA A 377 28.49 -2.41 5.21
C ALA A 377 28.77 -3.44 6.33
N ALA A 378 28.12 -4.62 6.28
CA ALA A 378 28.37 -5.71 7.21
C ALA A 378 29.81 -6.26 7.08
N ILE A 379 30.33 -6.38 5.85
CA ILE A 379 31.71 -6.77 5.59
C ILE A 379 32.68 -5.69 6.11
N ALA A 380 32.38 -4.40 5.95
CA ALA A 380 33.22 -3.32 6.46
C ALA A 380 33.31 -3.29 8.01
N ASP A 381 32.22 -3.65 8.69
CA ASP A 381 32.19 -3.80 10.14
C ASP A 381 32.94 -5.06 10.61
N ILE A 382 32.81 -6.19 9.89
CA ILE A 382 33.56 -7.44 10.17
C ILE A 382 35.06 -7.25 9.94
N VAL A 383 35.46 -6.48 8.92
CA VAL A 383 36.86 -6.20 8.58
C VAL A 383 37.46 -5.08 9.46
N GLY A 384 36.69 -4.49 10.38
CA GLY A 384 37.21 -3.56 11.39
C GLY A 384 37.69 -2.22 10.83
N ILE A 385 37.12 -1.76 9.70
CA ILE A 385 37.51 -0.49 9.04
C ILE A 385 36.93 0.75 9.79
N GLY A 386 36.24 0.55 10.92
CA GLY A 386 35.54 1.58 11.69
C GLY A 386 36.40 2.64 12.43
N LYS A 387 37.73 2.68 12.27
CA LYS A 387 38.58 3.67 13.00
C LYS A 387 39.49 4.55 12.12
N GLY A 388 39.32 4.56 10.80
CA GLY A 388 40.11 5.41 9.89
C GLY A 388 39.46 6.72 9.44
N CYS A 389 38.17 6.94 9.70
CA CYS A 389 37.41 8.00 9.02
C CYS A 389 37.54 9.40 9.66
N ALA A 390 38.28 9.54 10.77
CA ALA A 390 38.43 10.82 11.48
C ALA A 390 39.47 11.79 10.84
N ILE A 391 40.34 11.33 9.95
CA ILE A 391 41.45 12.15 9.41
C ILE A 391 41.07 12.87 8.10
N ILE A 392 40.00 12.45 7.42
CA ILE A 392 39.61 13.00 6.10
C ILE A 392 38.71 14.24 6.22
N ASP A 393 38.02 14.42 7.35
CA ASP A 393 37.15 15.59 7.58
C ASP A 393 37.96 16.87 7.88
N GLU A 394 39.15 16.74 8.46
CA GLU A 394 39.98 17.91 8.82
C GLU A 394 40.73 18.50 7.60
N HIS A 395 41.12 17.66 6.63
CA HIS A 395 41.73 18.13 5.38
C HIS A 395 40.71 18.75 4.40
N SER A 396 39.46 18.26 4.40
CA SER A 396 38.38 18.78 3.55
C SER A 396 37.87 20.16 4.00
N ARG A 397 37.88 20.44 5.31
CA ARG A 397 37.51 21.76 5.86
C ARG A 397 38.56 22.85 5.57
N ARG A 398 39.85 22.50 5.47
CA ARG A 398 40.91 23.44 5.09
C ARG A 398 40.87 23.81 3.60
N HIS A 399 40.44 22.91 2.72
CA HIS A 399 40.32 23.20 1.29
C HIS A 399 39.09 24.03 0.90
N ARG A 400 38.00 24.02 1.69
CA ARG A 400 36.80 24.85 1.45
C ARG A 400 36.98 26.35 1.75
N ARG A 401 38.03 26.76 2.49
CA ARG A 401 38.30 28.17 2.81
C ARG A 401 39.15 28.93 1.78
N ARG A 402 39.66 28.25 0.73
CA ARG A 402 40.46 28.88 -0.33
C ARG A 402 39.97 28.47 -1.71
N ARG A 403 38.80 28.96 -2.14
CA ARG A 403 38.44 29.02 -3.58
C ARG A 403 37.24 29.94 -3.85
N THR A 404 37.35 31.20 -3.46
CA THR A 404 36.79 32.31 -4.25
C THR A 404 37.92 32.85 -5.13
N ARG A 405 38.11 32.25 -6.30
CA ARG A 405 38.59 32.88 -7.55
C ARG A 405 39.07 31.85 -8.58
N ARG A 406 38.62 32.10 -9.80
CA ARG A 406 39.11 31.69 -11.12
C ARG A 406 38.68 30.32 -11.67
N LYS A 407 38.04 30.46 -12.84
CA LYS A 407 37.73 29.50 -13.89
C LYS A 407 39.00 28.79 -14.39
N THR A 408 38.75 27.77 -15.23
CA THR A 408 39.69 26.99 -16.06
C THR A 408 40.48 25.88 -15.34
N VAL A 409 39.94 24.65 -15.28
CA VAL A 409 40.72 23.38 -15.38
C VAL A 409 39.77 22.22 -15.77
N GLY A 410 39.42 22.09 -17.06
CA GLY A 410 39.35 20.75 -17.67
C GLY A 410 40.78 20.39 -18.10
N TYR A 411 41.16 19.12 -18.10
CA TYR A 411 42.51 18.58 -18.42
C TYR A 411 43.53 18.33 -17.27
N LYS A 412 43.15 18.23 -15.99
CA LYS A 412 44.09 17.73 -14.94
C LYS A 412 43.63 16.51 -14.14
N THR A 413 42.40 16.04 -14.31
CA THR A 413 41.88 14.87 -13.58
C THR A 413 42.18 13.54 -14.26
N GLU A 414 42.41 13.50 -15.57
CA GLU A 414 42.78 12.27 -16.28
C GLU A 414 44.24 11.86 -16.04
N VAL A 415 45.14 12.81 -15.79
CA VAL A 415 46.58 12.53 -15.60
C VAL A 415 46.85 11.90 -14.22
N ALA A 416 46.09 12.25 -13.18
CA ALA A 416 46.27 11.70 -11.83
C ALA A 416 45.77 10.24 -11.69
N ALA A 417 44.77 9.84 -12.49
CA ALA A 417 44.31 8.45 -12.53
C ALA A 417 45.29 7.53 -13.27
N ALA A 418 45.94 8.04 -14.33
CA ALA A 418 46.96 7.31 -15.07
C ALA A 418 48.27 7.11 -14.28
N GLU A 419 48.67 8.09 -13.44
CA GLU A 419 49.88 7.97 -12.60
C GLU A 419 49.77 6.90 -11.49
N LEU A 420 48.55 6.61 -11.03
CA LEU A 420 48.28 5.54 -10.05
C LEU A 420 48.26 4.15 -10.69
N ILE A 421 47.95 4.05 -11.97
CA ILE A 421 47.98 2.80 -12.75
C ILE A 421 49.42 2.47 -13.21
N GLY A 422 50.27 3.49 -13.36
CA GLY A 422 51.65 3.37 -13.84
C GLY A 422 52.71 2.92 -12.83
N ARG A 423 52.40 2.76 -11.54
CA ARG A 423 53.34 2.25 -10.52
C ARG A 423 52.98 0.83 -10.09
N ARG A 424 53.11 -0.12 -11.02
CA ARG A 424 53.43 -1.51 -10.68
C ARG A 424 54.89 -1.53 -10.23
N ASP A 425 55.15 -1.33 -8.94
CA ASP A 425 56.24 -2.01 -8.24
C ASP A 425 56.34 -1.52 -6.78
N SER A 426 56.54 -2.49 -5.90
CA SER A 426 56.97 -2.37 -4.49
C SER A 426 55.94 -1.85 -3.46
N MET A 427 55.01 -2.72 -3.05
CA MET A 427 54.52 -2.69 -1.68
C MET A 427 54.50 -4.11 -1.10
N VAL A 428 55.65 -4.53 -0.57
CA VAL A 428 55.80 -5.80 0.16
C VAL A 428 55.29 -5.57 1.58
N ILE A 429 54.10 -6.09 1.88
CA ILE A 429 53.64 -6.27 3.27
C ILE A 429 53.81 -7.75 3.60
N ARG A 430 54.81 -8.07 4.44
CA ARG A 430 54.95 -9.42 5.02
C ARG A 430 53.76 -9.69 5.93
N ARG A 431 53.08 -10.83 5.72
CA ARG A 431 52.07 -11.39 6.63
C ARG A 431 52.59 -12.70 7.22
N GLU A 432 52.57 -12.79 8.54
CA GLU A 432 52.45 -14.07 9.24
C GLU A 432 50.98 -14.49 9.26
N SER A 433 50.77 -15.81 9.13
CA SER A 433 49.53 -16.58 9.13
C SER A 433 48.57 -16.40 7.93
N GLY A 434 48.26 -17.57 7.34
CA GLY A 434 47.67 -17.72 6.02
C GLY A 434 46.15 -17.61 6.01
N ASN A 435 45.67 -16.91 4.98
CA ASN A 435 44.45 -17.16 4.24
C ASN A 435 44.54 -16.28 2.98
N GLU A 436 44.57 -16.89 1.80
CA GLU A 436 44.56 -16.17 0.52
C GLU A 436 43.22 -15.45 0.36
N LEU A 437 43.26 -14.11 0.43
CA LEU A 437 42.19 -13.26 -0.07
C LEU A 437 42.66 -12.74 -1.43
N ASP A 438 41.88 -13.03 -2.47
CA ASP A 438 42.15 -12.63 -3.85
C ASP A 438 42.21 -11.10 -3.94
N LEU A 439 43.43 -10.56 -3.97
CA LEU A 439 43.72 -9.13 -3.99
C LEU A 439 43.10 -8.43 -5.22
N SER A 440 42.81 -9.19 -6.28
CA SER A 440 42.16 -8.67 -7.48
C SER A 440 40.73 -8.20 -7.18
N LEU A 441 39.99 -8.95 -6.36
CA LEU A 441 38.60 -8.65 -6.00
C LEU A 441 38.50 -7.39 -5.14
N ILE A 442 39.44 -7.22 -4.20
CA ILE A 442 39.50 -6.05 -3.32
C ILE A 442 39.85 -4.79 -4.10
N MET A 443 40.80 -4.89 -5.05
CA MET A 443 41.17 -3.77 -5.91
C MET A 443 40.05 -3.38 -6.88
N SER A 444 39.35 -4.36 -7.47
CA SER A 444 38.18 -4.12 -8.31
C SER A 444 37.04 -3.44 -7.54
N LEU A 445 36.79 -3.86 -6.30
CA LEU A 445 35.78 -3.24 -5.44
C LEU A 445 36.16 -1.80 -5.05
N PHE A 446 37.45 -1.54 -4.81
CA PHE A 446 37.95 -0.19 -4.49
C PHE A 446 37.85 0.77 -5.67
N ILE A 447 38.14 0.29 -6.88
CA ILE A 447 37.99 1.06 -8.12
C ILE A 447 36.51 1.38 -8.38
N LEU A 448 35.62 0.41 -8.17
CA LEU A 448 34.18 0.61 -8.33
C LEU A 448 33.64 1.68 -7.37
N ILE A 449 34.09 1.68 -6.11
CA ILE A 449 33.72 2.68 -5.09
C ILE A 449 34.27 4.07 -5.45
N LEU A 450 35.48 4.16 -6.01
CA LEU A 450 36.06 5.43 -6.43
C LEU A 450 35.35 6.02 -7.65
N VAL A 451 35.04 5.20 -8.65
CA VAL A 451 34.29 5.62 -9.85
C VAL A 451 32.90 6.13 -9.47
N HIS A 452 32.21 5.46 -8.54
CA HIS A 452 30.88 5.87 -8.09
C HIS A 452 30.87 7.19 -7.32
N ARG A 453 31.93 7.50 -6.55
CA ARG A 453 32.04 8.77 -5.83
C ARG A 453 32.35 9.95 -6.74
N VAL A 454 33.03 9.73 -7.87
CA VAL A 454 33.31 10.77 -8.85
C VAL A 454 32.07 11.09 -9.68
N SER A 455 31.25 10.10 -10.05
CA SER A 455 29.97 10.33 -10.75
C SER A 455 28.89 11.01 -9.89
N ALA A 456 29.01 11.00 -8.56
CA ALA A 456 28.08 11.69 -7.66
C ALA A 456 28.45 13.16 -7.37
N SER A 457 29.53 13.68 -7.97
CA SER A 457 30.00 15.08 -7.78
C SER A 457 30.19 15.87 -9.09
N ILE A 458 29.70 15.34 -10.21
CA ILE A 458 29.44 16.06 -11.47
C ILE A 458 27.93 16.18 -11.60
#